data_AF-A0A8J5UQ72-F1
#
_entry.id   AF-A0A8J5UQ72-F1
#
_cell.length_a   1.000
_cell.length_b   1.000
_cell.length_c   1.000
_cell.angle_alpha   90.00
_cell.angle_beta   90.00
_cell.angle_gamma   90.00
#
_symmetry.space_group_name_H-M   'P 1'
#
loop_
_entity.id
_entity.type
_entity.pdbx_description
1 polymer ?
#
loop_
_entity_poly.entity_id
_entity_poly.type
_entity_poly.pdbx_seq_one_letter_code
_entity_poly.pdbx_strand_id
1 'polypeptide(L)'
;MRYDLEQSLSRLPTYEDDQEDADDKRALGKGHTVYATAEDLDEEDEELDQFNELEIGERLKSVLEYLREKHQYCFWCKMAYPDAEMEGCPGLTEEDHD
;
A
#
# COMPACT_ATOMS: atom_id res chain seq x y z
N MET A 1 13.53 -2.05 21.12
CA MET A 1 13.57 -1.87 19.64
C MET A 1 13.95 -0.45 19.22
N ARG A 2 13.31 0.62 19.72
CA ARG A 2 13.68 2.03 19.40
C ARG A 2 15.15 2.36 19.78
N TYR A 3 15.53 2.04 21.01
CA TYR A 3 16.86 2.35 21.55
C TYR A 3 18.02 1.59 20.88
N ASP A 4 17.78 0.35 20.43
CA ASP A 4 18.81 -0.45 19.74
C ASP A 4 19.05 0.04 18.31
N LEU A 5 18.00 0.49 17.61
CA LEU A 5 18.12 1.06 16.27
C LEU A 5 18.96 2.36 16.30
N GLU A 6 18.66 3.29 17.19
CA GLU A 6 19.41 4.55 17.35
C GLU A 6 20.89 4.32 17.71
N GLN A 7 21.20 3.36 18.59
CA GLN A 7 22.60 3.05 18.94
C GLN A 7 23.36 2.31 17.84
N SER A 8 22.69 1.52 17.00
CA SER A 8 23.35 0.83 15.89
C SER A 8 23.83 1.81 14.81
N LEU A 9 23.08 2.89 14.58
CA LEU A 9 23.39 3.92 13.59
C LEU A 9 24.59 4.78 14.03
N SER A 10 24.82 4.95 15.33
CA SER A 10 25.95 5.73 15.87
C SER A 10 27.29 4.99 15.92
N ARG A 11 27.33 3.69 15.55
CA ARG A 11 28.52 2.83 15.66
C ARG A 11 29.14 2.43 14.32
N LEU A 12 28.57 2.86 13.20
CA LEU A 12 29.15 2.62 11.88
C LEU A 12 30.42 3.46 11.73
N PRO A 13 31.57 2.89 11.30
CA PRO A 13 32.74 3.67 10.94
C PRO A 13 32.35 4.68 9.85
N THR A 14 32.37 5.97 10.17
CA THR A 14 32.09 7.02 9.19
C THR A 14 33.32 7.17 8.30
N TYR A 15 33.26 6.60 7.09
CA TYR A 15 34.20 6.96 6.04
C TYR A 15 33.89 8.41 5.63
N GLU A 16 34.73 9.35 6.05
CA GLU A 16 34.62 10.76 5.65
C GLU A 16 35.53 10.97 4.44
N ASP A 17 34.93 11.27 3.29
CA ASP A 17 35.63 11.65 2.06
C ASP A 17 35.33 13.12 1.75
N ASP A 18 36.39 13.93 1.75
CA ASP A 18 36.34 15.38 1.53
C ASP A 18 35.90 15.75 0.09
N GLN A 19 35.88 14.79 -0.83
CA GLN A 19 35.44 14.98 -2.22
C GLN A 19 33.96 14.69 -2.45
N GLU A 20 33.21 14.24 -1.43
CA GLU A 20 31.78 13.94 -1.57
C GLU A 20 30.97 15.18 -1.90
N ASP A 21 30.30 15.14 -3.07
CA ASP A 21 29.39 16.19 -3.48
C ASP A 21 28.00 16.03 -2.83
N ALA A 22 27.05 16.89 -3.21
CA ALA A 22 25.70 16.87 -2.65
C ALA A 22 24.91 15.61 -3.04
N ASP A 23 25.16 15.06 -4.23
CA ASP A 23 24.49 13.88 -4.75
C ASP A 23 25.07 12.62 -4.09
N ASP A 24 26.40 12.56 -3.91
CA ASP A 24 27.07 11.49 -3.16
C ASP A 24 26.54 11.38 -1.72
N LYS A 25 26.39 12.51 -1.03
CA LYS A 25 25.85 12.57 0.34
C LYS A 25 24.39 12.12 0.42
N ARG A 26 23.61 12.37 -0.62
CA ARG A 26 22.21 11.92 -0.72
C ARG A 26 22.14 10.42 -1.00
N ALA A 27 22.94 9.91 -1.92
CA ALA A 27 22.98 8.49 -2.29
C ALA A 27 23.49 7.61 -1.13
N LEU A 28 24.49 8.09 -0.38
CA LEU A 28 25.07 7.40 0.77
C LEU A 28 24.22 7.52 2.05
N GLY A 29 23.07 8.22 2.00
CA GLY A 29 22.22 8.43 3.17
C GLY A 29 22.91 9.22 4.30
N LYS A 30 23.96 9.98 3.97
CA LYS A 30 24.72 10.85 4.89
C LYS A 30 24.04 12.21 5.12
N GLY A 31 23.07 12.57 4.28
CA GLY A 31 22.14 13.64 4.58
C GLY A 31 21.27 13.29 5.79
N HIS A 32 20.74 14.30 6.48
CA HIS A 32 19.77 14.10 7.55
C HIS A 32 18.52 13.40 6.98
N THR A 33 18.49 12.08 7.06
CA THR A 33 17.29 11.29 6.78
C THR A 33 16.32 11.57 7.91
N VAL A 34 15.38 12.48 7.64
CA VAL A 34 14.19 12.60 8.48
C VAL A 34 13.41 11.31 8.28
N TYR A 35 13.68 10.32 9.11
CA TYR A 35 12.76 9.21 9.30
C TYR A 35 11.47 9.85 9.81
N ALA A 36 10.44 9.88 8.97
CA ALA A 36 9.10 10.12 9.46
C ALA A 36 8.81 8.98 10.44
N THR A 37 8.95 9.26 11.74
CA THR A 37 8.52 8.35 12.77
C THR A 37 7.04 8.14 12.55
N ALA A 38 6.64 6.89 12.37
CA ALA A 38 5.28 6.45 12.06
C ALA A 38 4.27 6.70 13.20
N GLU A 39 4.32 7.87 13.85
CA GLU A 39 3.34 8.28 14.86
C GLU A 39 1.96 8.51 14.25
N ASP A 40 1.89 8.73 12.92
CA ASP A 40 0.63 8.84 12.15
C ASP A 40 0.04 7.47 11.74
N LEU A 41 0.68 6.33 12.10
CA LEU A 41 0.14 4.98 11.81
C LEU A 41 -0.64 4.38 12.99
N ASP A 42 -0.78 5.11 14.09
CA ASP A 42 -1.52 4.68 15.29
C ASP A 42 -3.01 5.11 15.25
N GLU A 43 -3.53 5.59 14.12
CA GLU A 43 -4.97 5.80 13.94
C GLU A 43 -5.68 4.43 13.83
N GLU A 44 -6.40 4.06 14.89
CA GLU A 44 -7.27 2.90 14.92
C GLU A 44 -8.42 3.09 13.91
N ASP A 45 -8.32 2.41 12.76
CA ASP A 45 -9.37 2.37 11.74
C ASP A 45 -10.35 1.22 12.07
N GLU A 46 -11.37 1.55 12.87
CA GLU A 46 -12.41 0.59 13.27
C GLU A 46 -13.15 -0.02 12.07
N GLU A 47 -13.24 0.68 10.93
CA GLU A 47 -13.88 0.18 9.71
C GLU A 47 -13.00 -0.90 9.05
N LEU A 48 -11.69 -0.65 8.96
CA LEU A 48 -10.73 -1.60 8.43
C LEU A 48 -10.64 -2.86 9.31
N ASP A 49 -10.71 -2.72 10.64
CA ASP A 49 -10.74 -3.84 11.56
C ASP A 49 -12.00 -4.69 11.36
N GLN A 50 -13.18 -4.07 11.30
CA GLN A 50 -14.44 -4.76 10.99
C GLN A 50 -14.38 -5.48 9.64
N PHE A 51 -13.78 -4.86 8.62
CA PHE A 51 -13.59 -5.49 7.31
C PHE A 51 -12.65 -6.70 7.38
N ASN A 52 -11.58 -6.62 8.17
CA ASN A 52 -10.62 -7.71 8.33
C ASN A 52 -11.18 -8.90 9.11
N GLU A 53 -12.16 -8.67 9.99
CA GLU A 53 -12.89 -9.71 10.72
C GLU A 53 -13.86 -10.51 9.84
N LEU A 54 -14.27 -9.98 8.68
CA LEU A 54 -15.16 -10.67 7.75
C LEU A 54 -14.52 -11.95 7.17
N GLU A 55 -15.38 -12.89 6.76
CA GLU A 55 -14.94 -14.09 6.06
C GLU A 55 -14.30 -13.73 4.71
N ILE A 56 -13.33 -14.53 4.24
CA ILE A 56 -12.53 -14.20 3.05
C ILE A 56 -13.42 -14.00 1.82
N GLY A 57 -14.47 -14.81 1.65
CA GLY A 57 -15.44 -14.66 0.58
C GLY A 57 -16.23 -13.35 0.66
N GLU A 58 -16.64 -12.93 1.87
CA GLU A 58 -17.32 -11.65 2.10
C GLU A 58 -16.42 -10.45 1.80
N ARG A 59 -15.15 -10.52 2.22
CA ARG A 59 -14.15 -9.49 1.92
C ARG A 59 -13.94 -9.34 0.42
N LEU A 60 -13.80 -10.47 -0.29
CA LEU A 60 -13.67 -10.47 -1.74
C LEU A 60 -14.90 -9.84 -2.39
N LYS A 61 -16.10 -10.24 -1.97
CA LYS A 61 -17.36 -9.71 -2.52
C LYS A 61 -17.46 -8.20 -2.36
N SER A 62 -17.16 -7.67 -1.17
CA SER A 62 -17.16 -6.23 -0.89
C SER A 62 -16.18 -5.46 -1.78
N VAL A 63 -14.97 -5.96 -1.97
CA VAL A 63 -13.97 -5.35 -2.88
C VAL A 63 -14.44 -5.38 -4.33
N LEU A 64 -15.03 -6.49 -4.78
CA LEU A 64 -15.55 -6.62 -6.13
C LEU A 64 -16.72 -5.66 -6.41
N GLU A 65 -17.62 -5.50 -5.46
CA GLU A 65 -18.72 -4.53 -5.54
C GLU A 65 -18.16 -3.10 -5.62
N TYR A 66 -17.21 -2.75 -4.76
CA TYR A 66 -16.55 -1.44 -4.78
C TYR A 66 -15.90 -1.14 -6.14
N LEU A 67 -15.15 -2.10 -6.71
CA LEU A 67 -14.52 -1.96 -8.02
C LEU A 67 -15.53 -1.72 -9.15
N ARG A 68 -16.69 -2.39 -9.10
CA ARG A 68 -17.75 -2.19 -10.08
C ARG A 68 -18.42 -0.83 -9.94
N GLU A 69 -18.79 -0.46 -8.72
CA GLU A 69 -19.53 0.79 -8.48
C GLU A 69 -18.67 2.03 -8.71
N LYS A 70 -17.42 2.02 -8.25
CA LYS A 70 -16.53 3.19 -8.30
C LYS A 70 -15.70 3.28 -9.56
N HIS A 71 -15.33 2.14 -10.13
CA HIS A 71 -14.39 2.08 -11.24
C HIS A 71 -14.95 1.40 -12.49
N GLN A 72 -16.22 0.96 -12.45
CA GLN A 72 -16.86 0.22 -13.55
C GLN A 72 -15.99 -0.95 -14.00
N TYR A 73 -15.27 -1.54 -13.05
CA TYR A 73 -14.23 -2.53 -13.33
C TYR A 73 -14.69 -3.91 -12.91
N CYS A 74 -14.70 -4.83 -13.86
CA CYS A 74 -14.92 -6.24 -13.56
C CYS A 74 -13.58 -6.95 -13.35
N PHE A 75 -13.36 -7.49 -12.15
CA PHE A 75 -12.18 -8.29 -11.85
C PHE A 75 -12.07 -9.54 -12.73
N TRP A 76 -13.20 -10.22 -12.99
CA TRP A 76 -13.23 -11.46 -13.78
C TRP A 76 -12.98 -11.23 -15.27
N CYS A 77 -13.65 -10.26 -15.90
CA CYS A 77 -13.35 -9.82 -17.27
C CYS A 77 -11.98 -9.13 -17.41
N LYS A 78 -11.38 -8.66 -16.30
CA LYS A 78 -10.10 -7.93 -16.25
C LYS A 78 -10.10 -6.64 -17.09
N MET A 79 -11.23 -5.95 -17.14
CA MET A 79 -11.40 -4.72 -17.90
C MET A 79 -12.36 -3.75 -17.22
N ALA A 80 -12.17 -2.47 -17.50
CA ALA A 80 -13.10 -1.40 -17.13
C ALA A 80 -14.13 -1.18 -18.26
N TYR A 81 -15.34 -0.80 -17.87
CA TYR A 81 -16.46 -0.53 -18.74
C TYR A 81 -16.70 0.98 -18.86
N PRO A 82 -17.28 1.45 -19.97
CA PRO A 82 -17.51 2.87 -20.20
C PRO A 82 -18.64 3.46 -19.35
N ASP A 83 -19.54 2.61 -18.84
CA ASP A 83 -20.73 3.01 -18.10
C ASP A 83 -20.97 2.09 -16.88
N ALA A 84 -21.91 2.53 -16.04
CA ALA A 84 -22.31 1.80 -14.82
C ALA A 84 -23.20 0.58 -15.11
N GLU A 85 -23.76 0.47 -16.32
CA GLU A 85 -24.54 -0.71 -16.70
C GLU A 85 -23.62 -1.89 -17.00
N MET A 86 -22.34 -1.62 -17.31
CA MET A 86 -21.32 -2.61 -17.62
C MET A 86 -21.81 -3.58 -18.72
N GLU A 87 -22.41 -3.02 -19.77
CA GLU A 87 -23.00 -3.80 -20.86
C GLU A 87 -21.97 -4.80 -21.42
N GLY A 88 -22.34 -6.08 -21.42
CA GLY A 88 -21.49 -7.19 -21.87
C GLY A 88 -20.67 -7.88 -20.77
N CYS A 89 -20.81 -7.49 -19.50
CA CYS A 89 -20.32 -8.28 -18.38
C CYS A 89 -21.25 -9.50 -18.14
N PRO A 90 -20.73 -10.76 -18.13
CA PRO A 90 -21.54 -11.97 -17.97
C PRO A 90 -22.32 -12.07 -16.65
N GLY A 91 -21.79 -11.50 -15.57
CA GLY A 91 -22.43 -11.53 -14.26
C GLY A 91 -21.50 -11.03 -13.16
N LEU A 92 -21.77 -11.36 -11.90
CA LEU A 92 -21.04 -10.83 -10.75
C LEU A 92 -20.01 -11.81 -10.17
N THR A 93 -20.25 -13.11 -10.31
CA THR A 93 -19.44 -14.18 -9.72
C THR A 93 -18.42 -14.73 -10.71
N GLU A 94 -17.45 -15.52 -10.24
CA GLU A 94 -16.51 -16.23 -11.10
C GLU A 94 -17.23 -17.17 -12.08
N GLU A 95 -18.24 -17.89 -11.60
CA GLU A 95 -19.02 -18.88 -12.37
C GLU A 95 -19.73 -18.27 -13.59
N ASP A 96 -20.08 -16.99 -13.53
CA ASP A 96 -20.69 -16.29 -14.66
C ASP A 96 -19.68 -16.09 -15.82
N HIS A 97 -18.37 -16.23 -15.57
CA HIS A 97 -17.28 -15.94 -16.50
C HIS A 97 -16.49 -17.18 -16.96
N ASP A 98 -16.99 -18.39 -16.68
CA ASP A 98 -16.42 -19.67 -17.14
C ASP A 98 -16.61 -19.91 -18.65
#